data_AF-A0A7Z9KWK8-F1
#
_entry.id   AF-A0A7Z9KWK8-F1
#
_cell.length_a   1.000
_cell.length_b   1.000
_cell.length_c   1.000
_cell.angle_alpha   90.00
_cell.angle_beta   90.00
_cell.angle_gamma   90.00
#
_symmetry.space_group_name_H-M   'P 1'
#
loop_
_entity.id
_entity.type
_entity.pdbx_description
1 polymer ?
#
loop_
_entity_poly.entity_id
_entity_poly.type
_entity_poly.pdbx_seq_one_letter_code
_entity_poly.pdbx_strand_id
1 'polypeptide(L)'
;MEIIMRFIGALFLCMALTLIACENDSGSDDKKDTSDTNSCEPGSTFNADDGCNTCTCPESGKKSEAACTEIDCGQSMNGCENIPCGGTCVTIADCPGVCNAESTCVCEGGELGCPYNPCAGKSCGDTCSMCDPADKVCTETAEEKACNEDGKCGSGGAVICDDPDACEPGTTFNSDDGCNTCTCPESGKISEAACTEKACPPSDQCDGLACGSKCTLVVACDAVCNLKGECVCDIGEVDECEDPDACEPGTTFAAGDGCNTCSCPESGKKSEAACTALGCPPYEPCQGKKCGDTCSMCDPADKVCTETAE
;
A
#
# COMPACT_ATOMS: atom_id res chain seq x y z
N MET A 1 -0.98 56.76 57.23
CA MET A 1 -1.87 57.39 58.23
C MET A 1 -2.36 58.67 57.58
N GLU A 2 -3.54 58.83 57.04
CA GLU A 2 -4.82 58.10 57.03
C GLU A 2 -5.39 58.41 55.62
N ILE A 3 -6.09 57.54 54.90
CA ILE A 3 -7.54 57.37 54.98
C ILE A 3 -7.84 56.11 54.16
N ILE A 4 -7.82 54.97 54.84
CA ILE A 4 -8.50 53.73 54.45
C ILE A 4 -9.69 53.65 55.42
N MET A 5 -10.82 53.13 54.93
CA MET A 5 -12.11 52.94 55.62
C MET A 5 -13.05 54.15 55.65
N ARG A 6 -13.97 54.22 54.68
CA ARG A 6 -15.37 54.62 54.89
C ARG A 6 -16.28 54.04 53.78
N PHE A 7 -16.98 52.95 54.15
CA PHE A 7 -18.26 52.43 53.63
C PHE A 7 -18.24 51.80 52.22
N ILE A 8 -18.31 50.48 51.97
CA ILE A 8 -19.23 49.44 52.50
C ILE A 8 -20.62 50.00 52.79
N GLY A 9 -21.46 50.06 51.76
CA GLY A 9 -22.85 50.50 51.90
C GLY A 9 -23.55 50.85 50.59
N ALA A 10 -23.48 49.99 49.57
CA ALA A 10 -24.40 50.05 48.42
C ALA A 10 -24.41 48.71 47.65
N LEU A 11 -24.38 47.59 48.39
CA LEU A 11 -24.95 46.32 47.92
C LEU A 11 -26.39 46.33 48.45
N PHE A 12 -27.38 46.03 47.59
CA PHE A 12 -28.84 46.11 47.83
C PHE A 12 -29.50 47.48 47.65
N LEU A 13 -29.77 47.88 46.39
CA LEU A 13 -31.09 48.30 45.89
C LEU A 13 -30.97 48.81 44.44
N CYS A 14 -31.18 47.96 43.44
CA CYS A 14 -31.69 48.42 42.13
C CYS A 14 -32.29 47.25 41.33
N MET A 15 -33.08 46.40 42.00
CA MET A 15 -34.21 45.77 41.33
C MET A 15 -35.34 46.78 41.40
N ALA A 16 -35.65 47.42 40.29
CA ALA A 16 -37.02 47.61 39.78
C ALA A 16 -37.08 48.79 38.80
N LEU A 17 -37.73 48.51 37.67
CA LEU A 17 -38.50 49.44 36.85
C LEU A 17 -37.73 50.41 35.94
N THR A 18 -37.48 49.92 34.73
CA THR A 18 -38.04 50.60 33.55
C THR A 18 -38.42 49.56 32.50
N LEU A 19 -39.69 49.12 32.58
CA LEU A 19 -40.44 48.58 31.46
C LEU A 19 -40.96 49.78 30.65
N ILE A 20 -40.54 49.90 29.40
CA ILE A 20 -41.34 50.54 28.35
C ILE A 20 -41.43 49.54 27.21
N ALA A 21 -42.67 49.10 26.99
CA ALA A 21 -43.10 48.26 25.89
C ALA A 21 -43.10 49.04 24.57
N CYS A 22 -42.68 48.36 23.50
CA CYS A 22 -43.29 48.50 22.18
C CYS A 22 -43.64 47.10 21.71
N GLU A 23 -44.94 46.85 21.61
CA GLU A 23 -45.59 45.68 21.03
C GLU A 23 -45.90 45.93 19.54
N ASN A 24 -46.12 44.81 18.82
CA ASN A 24 -46.63 44.66 17.45
C ASN A 24 -45.52 44.64 16.36
N ASP A 25 -45.44 43.66 15.44
CA ASP A 25 -46.33 42.55 15.07
C ASP A 25 -45.54 41.55 14.19
N SER A 26 -45.97 40.29 14.22
CA SER A 26 -45.85 39.23 13.19
C SER A 26 -44.49 38.80 12.61
N GLY A 27 -44.05 37.60 13.02
CA GLY A 27 -43.07 36.80 12.30
C GLY A 27 -42.64 35.56 13.09
N SER A 28 -43.54 34.61 13.29
CA SER A 28 -43.19 33.27 13.76
C SER A 28 -42.44 32.54 12.65
N ASP A 29 -41.13 32.41 12.78
CA ASP A 29 -40.44 31.26 12.20
C ASP A 29 -40.32 30.20 13.29
N ASP A 30 -41.42 29.47 13.49
CA ASP A 30 -41.35 28.06 13.81
C ASP A 30 -40.57 27.37 12.68
N LYS A 31 -39.24 27.45 12.69
CA LYS A 31 -38.44 26.49 11.94
C LYS A 31 -38.40 25.21 12.76
N LYS A 32 -39.50 24.48 12.61
CA LYS A 32 -39.60 23.04 12.79
C LYS A 32 -38.39 22.43 12.07
N ASP A 33 -37.32 22.18 12.81
CA ASP A 33 -36.23 21.31 12.36
C ASP A 33 -36.73 19.86 12.50
N THR A 34 -37.75 19.55 11.70
CA THR A 34 -37.83 18.26 11.04
C THR A 34 -37.27 18.51 9.65
N SER A 35 -35.95 18.72 9.55
CA SER A 35 -35.23 18.37 8.34
C SER A 35 -35.59 16.91 8.08
N ASP A 36 -36.44 16.67 7.09
CA ASP A 36 -36.74 15.32 6.65
C ASP A 36 -35.40 14.71 6.18
N THR A 37 -34.76 13.97 7.08
CA THR A 37 -33.45 13.31 6.89
C THR A 37 -33.45 12.33 5.71
N ASN A 38 -34.61 12.08 5.12
CA ASN A 38 -34.84 11.21 3.97
C ASN A 38 -35.00 11.96 2.63
N SER A 39 -34.77 13.27 2.53
CA SER A 39 -34.90 14.03 1.28
C SER A 39 -33.56 14.44 0.65
N CYS A 40 -33.50 14.49 -0.68
CA CYS A 40 -32.35 14.95 -1.48
C CYS A 40 -32.84 15.64 -2.77
N GLU A 41 -31.98 16.43 -3.42
CA GLU A 41 -32.32 17.08 -4.70
C GLU A 41 -32.12 16.11 -5.87
N PRO A 42 -33.14 15.84 -6.71
CA PRO A 42 -33.01 14.94 -7.86
C PRO A 42 -31.76 15.20 -8.71
N GLY A 43 -30.95 14.18 -8.92
CA GLY A 43 -29.68 14.26 -9.68
C GLY A 43 -28.47 14.75 -8.88
N SER A 44 -28.64 15.21 -7.64
CA SER A 44 -27.52 15.53 -6.75
C SER A 44 -26.81 14.27 -6.25
N THR A 45 -25.54 14.41 -5.88
CA THR A 45 -24.78 13.37 -5.16
C THR A 45 -24.67 13.71 -3.68
N PHE A 46 -24.66 12.68 -2.83
CA PHE A 46 -24.48 12.82 -1.38
C PHE A 46 -23.78 11.59 -0.80
N ASN A 47 -23.14 11.74 0.36
CA ASN A 47 -22.51 10.60 1.04
C ASN A 47 -23.56 9.78 1.79
N ALA A 48 -23.44 8.46 1.71
CA ALA A 48 -24.25 7.52 2.47
C ALA A 48 -23.91 7.61 3.97
N ASP A 49 -24.82 7.11 4.81
CA ASP A 49 -24.66 7.08 6.27
C ASP A 49 -23.51 6.14 6.73
N ASP A 50 -22.95 5.35 5.82
CA ASP A 50 -21.79 4.48 6.05
C ASP A 50 -20.42 5.20 5.89
N GLY A 51 -20.44 6.47 5.48
CA GLY A 51 -19.25 7.34 5.46
C GLY A 51 -18.29 7.14 4.28
N CYS A 52 -18.50 6.15 3.41
CA CYS A 52 -17.62 5.93 2.25
C CYS A 52 -18.37 5.78 0.92
N ASN A 53 -19.63 5.37 0.95
CA ASN A 53 -20.41 5.23 -0.28
C ASN A 53 -20.97 6.57 -0.74
N THR A 54 -20.96 6.78 -2.06
CA THR A 54 -21.56 7.96 -2.69
C THR A 54 -22.88 7.57 -3.34
N CYS A 55 -23.94 8.29 -3.03
CA CYS A 55 -25.29 8.08 -3.52
C CYS A 55 -25.70 9.15 -4.52
N THR A 56 -26.45 8.76 -5.55
CA THR A 56 -27.11 9.68 -6.47
C THR A 56 -28.59 9.75 -6.17
N CYS A 57 -29.09 10.97 -5.96
CA CYS A 57 -30.47 11.21 -5.59
C CYS A 57 -31.43 10.92 -6.77
N PRO A 58 -32.48 10.10 -6.56
CA PRO A 58 -33.44 9.76 -7.60
C PRO A 58 -34.43 10.91 -7.85
N GLU A 59 -35.19 10.83 -8.95
CA GLU A 59 -36.25 11.80 -9.26
C GLU A 59 -37.34 11.91 -8.18
N SER A 60 -37.50 10.89 -7.34
CA SER A 60 -38.42 10.92 -6.21
C SER A 60 -37.98 11.86 -5.09
N GLY A 61 -36.73 12.34 -5.13
CA GLY A 61 -36.16 13.22 -4.12
C GLY A 61 -35.97 12.56 -2.75
N LYS A 62 -35.97 11.21 -2.68
CA LYS A 62 -35.84 10.46 -1.44
C LYS A 62 -34.51 9.73 -1.35
N LYS A 63 -33.78 10.00 -0.27
CA LYS A 63 -32.48 9.34 0.02
C LYS A 63 -32.60 7.83 0.19
N SER A 64 -33.71 7.35 0.77
CA SER A 64 -33.96 5.92 0.97
C SER A 64 -34.12 5.13 -0.34
N GLU A 65 -34.31 5.82 -1.46
CA GLU A 65 -34.46 5.23 -2.79
C GLU A 65 -33.23 5.52 -3.68
N ALA A 66 -32.18 6.13 -3.12
CA ALA A 66 -30.98 6.49 -3.86
C ALA A 66 -30.13 5.28 -4.23
N ALA A 67 -29.54 5.33 -5.41
CA ALA A 67 -28.54 4.37 -5.84
C ALA A 67 -27.18 4.81 -5.30
N CYS A 68 -26.56 3.96 -4.49
CA CYS A 68 -25.26 4.21 -3.87
C CYS A 68 -24.21 3.26 -4.43
N THR A 69 -22.94 3.66 -4.37
CA THR A 69 -21.84 2.74 -4.58
C THR A 69 -21.89 1.65 -3.50
N GLU A 70 -21.39 0.44 -3.81
CA GLU A 70 -21.28 -0.68 -2.87
C GLU A 70 -19.80 -0.97 -2.61
N ILE A 71 -19.10 0.02 -2.08
CA ILE A 71 -17.72 -0.12 -1.62
C ILE A 71 -17.81 -0.65 -0.19
N ASP A 72 -17.07 -1.73 0.07
CA ASP A 72 -16.91 -2.26 1.43
C ASP A 72 -16.14 -1.22 2.25
N CYS A 73 -16.87 -0.45 3.06
CA CYS A 73 -16.30 0.52 4.00
C CYS A 73 -15.65 -0.27 5.14
N GLY A 74 -14.51 -0.91 4.85
CA GLY A 74 -13.77 -1.74 5.77
C GLY A 74 -13.59 -1.04 7.11
N GLN A 75 -13.82 -1.77 8.20
CA GLN A 75 -13.67 -1.25 9.54
C GLN A 75 -12.19 -0.92 9.81
N SER A 76 -11.80 0.32 9.53
CA SER A 76 -10.74 0.97 10.27
C SER A 76 -11.23 2.30 10.82
N MET A 77 -11.32 2.35 12.14
CA MET A 77 -11.76 3.49 12.92
C MET A 77 -10.69 4.58 13.06
N ASN A 78 -9.78 4.71 12.09
CA ASN A 78 -8.90 5.85 11.89
C ASN A 78 -8.63 5.91 10.39
N GLY A 79 -9.34 6.77 9.66
CA GLY A 79 -9.33 6.88 8.20
C GLY A 79 -8.01 7.38 7.59
N CYS A 80 -6.88 6.87 8.06
CA CYS A 80 -5.53 7.13 7.60
C CYS A 80 -4.75 5.84 7.31
N GLU A 81 -5.39 4.67 7.41
CA GLU A 81 -4.79 3.42 6.90
C GLU A 81 -4.55 3.54 5.39
N ASN A 82 -3.29 3.43 4.99
CA ASN A 82 -2.80 3.64 3.61
C ASN A 82 -2.91 5.08 3.07
N ILE A 83 -3.21 6.06 3.92
CA ILE A 83 -3.15 7.47 3.56
C ILE A 83 -1.86 8.06 4.12
N PRO A 84 -0.99 8.69 3.29
CA PRO A 84 0.25 9.27 3.78
C PRO A 84 -0.01 10.40 4.78
N CYS A 85 0.97 10.67 5.66
CA CYS A 85 0.99 11.85 6.53
C CYS A 85 0.66 13.11 5.71
N GLY A 86 -0.25 13.95 6.19
CA GLY A 86 -0.71 15.12 5.45
C GLY A 86 -1.89 14.86 4.50
N GLY A 87 -2.26 13.60 4.26
CA GLY A 87 -3.43 13.24 3.48
C GLY A 87 -4.73 13.59 4.21
N THR A 88 -5.76 13.89 3.41
CA THR A 88 -7.09 14.24 3.93
C THR A 88 -7.79 12.99 4.44
N CYS A 89 -8.40 13.11 5.61
CA CYS A 89 -9.16 12.04 6.22
C CYS A 89 -10.45 12.61 6.83
N VAL A 90 -11.40 11.72 7.11
CA VAL A 90 -12.64 12.08 7.80
C VAL A 90 -12.73 11.21 9.04
N THR A 91 -12.93 11.84 10.19
CA THR A 91 -13.13 11.11 11.46
C THR A 91 -14.57 10.58 11.56
N ILE A 92 -14.82 9.67 12.50
CA ILE A 92 -16.17 9.13 12.83
C ILE A 92 -17.19 10.25 13.15
N ALA A 93 -16.73 11.48 13.42
CA ALA A 93 -17.57 12.65 13.68
C ALA A 93 -17.81 13.52 12.43
N ASP A 94 -17.60 13.00 11.22
CA ASP A 94 -17.68 13.74 9.95
C ASP A 94 -16.81 15.00 9.91
N CYS A 95 -15.77 15.05 10.75
CA CYS A 95 -14.90 16.21 10.83
C CYS A 95 -13.75 16.04 9.84
N PRO A 96 -13.58 16.95 8.87
CA PRO A 96 -12.44 16.93 7.96
C PRO A 96 -11.16 17.12 8.77
N GLY A 97 -10.23 16.20 8.57
CA GLY A 97 -8.96 16.14 9.28
C GLY A 97 -7.80 15.82 8.36
N VAL A 98 -6.62 15.76 8.96
CA VAL A 98 -5.36 15.43 8.29
C VAL A 98 -4.70 14.27 9.01
N CYS A 99 -4.12 13.33 8.25
CA CYS A 99 -3.37 12.22 8.82
C CYS A 99 -2.06 12.72 9.44
N ASN A 100 -1.83 12.39 10.71
CA ASN A 100 -0.56 12.65 11.39
C ASN A 100 0.46 11.50 11.16
N ALA A 101 1.66 11.63 11.76
CA ALA A 101 2.73 10.64 11.61
C ALA A 101 2.44 9.28 12.28
N GLU A 102 1.42 9.22 13.14
CA GLU A 102 0.98 8.01 13.83
C GLU A 102 -0.24 7.37 13.13
N SER A 103 -0.46 7.69 11.85
CA SER A 103 -1.61 7.22 11.04
C SER A 103 -2.96 7.48 11.72
N THR A 104 -3.07 8.61 12.43
CA THR A 104 -4.29 9.05 13.10
C THR A 104 -4.85 10.28 12.41
N CYS A 105 -6.17 10.27 12.17
CA CYS A 105 -6.86 11.41 11.59
C CYS A 105 -7.10 12.49 12.66
N VAL A 106 -6.47 13.67 12.51
CA VAL A 106 -6.63 14.78 13.46
C VAL A 106 -7.40 15.95 12.85
N CYS A 107 -8.38 16.48 13.57
CA CYS A 107 -9.19 17.62 13.14
C CYS A 107 -8.43 18.94 13.33
N GLU A 108 -8.65 19.92 12.45
CA GLU A 108 -7.94 21.20 12.44
C GLU A 108 -7.90 21.87 13.83
N GLY A 109 -6.68 22.04 14.37
CA GLY A 109 -6.43 22.72 15.65
C GLY A 109 -5.38 22.06 16.56
N GLY A 110 -4.94 20.84 16.27
CA GLY A 110 -3.78 20.20 16.91
C GLY A 110 -2.51 20.44 16.10
N GLU A 111 -1.43 20.90 16.73
CA GLU A 111 -0.10 21.02 16.11
C GLU A 111 0.31 19.68 15.46
N LEU A 112 0.24 19.62 14.13
CA LEU A 112 0.57 18.47 13.30
C LEU A 112 2.09 18.42 13.09
N GLY A 113 2.76 17.51 13.78
CA GLY A 113 4.15 17.13 13.50
C GLY A 113 4.23 16.09 12.38
N CYS A 114 3.80 16.42 11.15
CA CYS A 114 4.24 15.65 9.98
C CYS A 114 5.58 16.22 9.52
N PRO A 115 6.65 15.41 9.40
CA PRO A 115 7.83 15.85 8.66
C PRO A 115 7.40 16.13 7.21
N TYR A 116 7.81 17.28 6.68
CA TYR A 116 7.50 17.69 5.31
C TYR A 116 8.00 16.63 4.32
N ASN A 117 7.06 15.98 3.63
CA ASN A 117 7.34 15.09 2.52
C ASN A 117 6.83 15.74 1.21
N PRO A 118 7.72 16.21 0.33
CA PRO A 118 7.36 16.92 -0.88
C PRO A 118 6.74 16.07 -2.00
N CYS A 119 6.79 14.74 -1.84
CA CYS A 119 6.26 13.73 -2.74
C CYS A 119 5.11 12.92 -2.13
N ALA A 120 4.63 13.30 -0.94
CA ALA A 120 3.45 12.66 -0.36
C ALA A 120 2.23 12.81 -1.29
N GLY A 121 1.65 11.68 -1.70
CA GLY A 121 0.47 11.64 -2.58
C GLY A 121 0.74 12.01 -4.03
N LYS A 122 2.02 12.05 -4.46
CA LYS A 122 2.41 12.34 -5.85
C LYS A 122 2.96 11.08 -6.53
N SER A 123 2.84 11.03 -7.84
CA SER A 123 3.42 9.99 -8.69
C SER A 123 4.89 10.26 -8.98
N CYS A 124 5.64 9.21 -9.32
CA CYS A 124 6.99 9.38 -9.85
C CYS A 124 6.96 10.31 -11.08
N GLY A 125 7.91 11.23 -11.19
CA GLY A 125 7.98 12.26 -12.22
C GLY A 125 7.22 13.55 -11.89
N ASP A 126 6.32 13.54 -10.91
CA ASP A 126 5.60 14.75 -10.51
C ASP A 126 6.54 15.80 -9.92
N THR A 127 6.27 17.07 -10.23
CA THR A 127 7.06 18.19 -9.72
C THR A 127 6.97 18.30 -8.20
N CYS A 128 8.12 18.46 -7.55
CA CYS A 128 8.25 18.57 -6.10
C CYS A 128 9.10 19.78 -5.70
N SER A 129 9.04 20.16 -4.42
CA SER A 129 9.88 21.22 -3.83
C SER A 129 10.60 20.64 -2.63
N MET A 130 11.91 20.73 -2.54
CA MET A 130 12.67 20.33 -1.35
C MET A 130 12.37 21.21 -0.13
N CYS A 131 11.99 22.47 -0.33
CA CYS A 131 11.65 23.40 0.74
C CYS A 131 10.20 23.30 1.18
N ASP A 132 10.02 23.09 2.48
CA ASP A 132 8.73 23.21 3.14
C ASP A 132 8.18 24.65 2.98
N PRO A 133 6.97 24.85 2.44
CA PRO A 133 6.33 26.17 2.36
C PRO A 133 6.20 26.91 3.70
N ALA A 134 6.19 26.19 4.83
CA ALA A 134 6.19 26.76 6.17
C ALA A 134 7.58 27.25 6.60
N ASP A 135 8.66 26.67 6.08
CA ASP A 135 10.03 27.09 6.35
C ASP A 135 10.39 28.33 5.52
N LYS A 136 10.41 29.50 6.20
CA LYS A 136 10.77 30.77 5.56
C LYS A 136 12.27 30.97 5.34
N VAL A 137 13.10 30.07 5.86
CA VAL A 137 14.56 30.13 5.74
C VAL A 137 15.04 29.28 4.56
N CYS A 138 14.30 28.23 4.20
CA CYS A 138 14.63 27.40 3.05
C CYS A 138 14.48 28.18 1.74
N THR A 139 15.54 28.16 0.91
CA THR A 139 15.55 28.81 -0.40
C THR A 139 15.70 27.75 -1.49
N GLU A 140 14.69 27.63 -2.35
CA GLU A 140 14.69 26.71 -3.48
C GLU A 140 15.63 27.16 -4.61
N THR A 141 16.31 26.21 -5.23
CA THR A 141 16.98 26.43 -6.52
C THR A 141 15.95 26.35 -7.65
N ALA A 142 16.12 27.15 -8.70
CA ALA A 142 15.21 27.17 -9.87
C ALA A 142 15.33 25.93 -10.78
N GLU A 143 15.99 24.87 -10.30
CA GLU A 143 16.10 23.60 -11.01
C GLU A 143 14.79 22.82 -10.85
N GLU A 144 14.33 22.19 -11.94
CA GLU A 144 13.20 21.28 -11.91
C GLU A 144 13.55 20.04 -11.08
N LYS A 145 12.65 19.72 -10.15
CA LYS A 145 12.76 18.59 -9.25
C LYS A 145 11.54 17.71 -9.40
N ALA A 146 11.76 16.41 -9.41
CA ALA A 146 10.70 15.43 -9.56
C ALA A 146 10.80 14.36 -8.47
N CYS A 147 9.67 13.74 -8.18
CA CYS A 147 9.59 12.58 -7.30
C CYS A 147 10.18 11.35 -8.01
N ASN A 148 11.04 10.58 -7.34
CA ASN A 148 11.47 9.26 -7.82
C ASN A 148 10.51 8.16 -7.34
N GLU A 149 10.79 6.91 -7.72
CA GLU A 149 10.01 5.72 -7.32
C GLU A 149 9.95 5.51 -5.81
N ASP A 150 11.01 5.86 -5.09
CA ASP A 150 11.05 5.81 -3.62
C ASP A 150 10.24 6.93 -2.95
N GLY A 151 9.55 7.78 -3.72
CA GLY A 151 8.83 8.94 -3.20
C GLY A 151 9.74 10.03 -2.63
N LYS A 152 10.97 10.16 -3.14
CA LYS A 152 11.94 11.20 -2.76
C LYS A 152 12.01 12.28 -3.83
N CYS A 153 12.10 13.53 -3.38
CA CYS A 153 12.28 14.68 -4.27
C CYS A 153 13.77 14.91 -4.57
N GLY A 154 14.14 14.99 -5.85
CA GLY A 154 15.52 15.24 -6.27
C GLY A 154 15.61 16.12 -7.53
N SER A 155 16.74 16.80 -7.71
CA SER A 155 17.03 17.61 -8.91
C SER A 155 17.20 16.72 -10.15
N GLY A 156 16.47 17.05 -11.22
CA GLY A 156 16.28 16.26 -12.43
C GLY A 156 17.56 15.97 -13.23
N GLY A 157 18.17 14.83 -12.95
CA GLY A 157 18.76 13.98 -14.00
C GLY A 157 17.81 12.82 -14.20
N ALA A 158 17.29 12.64 -15.42
CA ALA A 158 16.42 11.56 -15.89
C ALA A 158 15.90 10.66 -14.75
N VAL A 159 14.85 11.12 -14.06
CA VAL A 159 14.17 10.27 -13.09
C VAL A 159 13.60 9.12 -13.91
N ILE A 160 14.23 7.96 -13.83
CA ILE A 160 13.70 6.73 -14.40
C ILE A 160 12.60 6.33 -13.45
N CYS A 161 11.38 6.66 -13.87
CA CYS A 161 10.19 6.02 -13.37
C CYS A 161 9.99 4.83 -14.32
N ASP A 162 10.24 3.63 -13.84
CA ASP A 162 9.79 2.40 -14.47
C ASP A 162 8.27 2.46 -14.44
N ASP A 163 7.69 3.07 -15.46
CA ASP A 163 6.28 2.99 -15.72
C ASP A 163 6.00 1.54 -16.14
N PRO A 164 5.31 0.74 -15.31
CA PRO A 164 5.03 -0.66 -15.65
C PRO A 164 4.15 -0.77 -16.90
N ASP A 165 3.53 0.32 -17.35
CA ASP A 165 2.78 0.40 -18.59
C ASP A 165 3.62 0.94 -19.77
N ALA A 166 4.94 1.16 -19.62
CA ALA A 166 5.78 1.70 -20.70
C ALA A 166 6.49 0.62 -21.52
N CYS A 167 6.58 0.84 -22.83
CA CYS A 167 7.38 0.06 -23.77
C CYS A 167 8.05 0.96 -24.82
N GLU A 168 9.14 0.49 -25.44
CA GLU A 168 9.79 1.23 -26.52
C GLU A 168 9.01 1.06 -27.84
N PRO A 169 8.54 2.15 -28.49
CA PRO A 169 7.77 2.06 -29.73
C PRO A 169 8.42 1.20 -30.81
N GLY A 170 7.62 0.31 -31.41
CA GLY A 170 8.07 -0.61 -32.46
C GLY A 170 8.78 -1.87 -31.96
N THR A 171 9.05 -1.99 -30.66
CA THR A 171 9.55 -3.25 -30.07
C THR A 171 8.44 -4.29 -29.94
N THR A 172 8.83 -5.55 -29.83
CA THR A 172 7.90 -6.67 -29.62
C THR A 172 8.17 -7.34 -28.28
N PHE A 173 7.11 -7.68 -27.55
CA PHE A 173 7.18 -8.34 -26.24
C PHE A 173 6.11 -9.44 -26.13
N ASN A 174 6.23 -10.32 -25.15
CA ASN A 174 5.25 -11.38 -24.90
C ASN A 174 4.06 -10.83 -24.10
N SER A 175 2.86 -11.22 -24.49
CA SER A 175 1.63 -10.98 -23.72
C SER A 175 1.66 -11.76 -22.40
N ASP A 176 0.89 -11.32 -21.40
CA ASP A 176 0.73 -12.00 -20.11
C ASP A 176 0.14 -13.42 -20.25
N ASP A 177 -0.50 -13.72 -21.38
CA ASP A 177 -0.99 -15.05 -21.73
C ASP A 177 0.11 -16.05 -22.17
N GLY A 178 1.38 -15.60 -22.24
CA GLY A 178 2.55 -16.44 -22.51
C GLY A 178 2.66 -17.00 -23.93
N CYS A 179 1.75 -16.64 -24.85
CA CYS A 179 1.74 -17.19 -26.21
C CYS A 179 1.54 -16.14 -27.30
N ASN A 180 0.83 -15.06 -27.01
CA ASN A 180 0.65 -13.95 -27.92
C ASN A 180 1.85 -13.01 -27.85
N THR A 181 2.16 -12.40 -28.98
CA THR A 181 3.22 -11.40 -29.09
C THR A 181 2.59 -10.05 -29.36
N CYS A 182 2.97 -9.05 -28.59
CA CYS A 182 2.50 -7.67 -28.69
C CYS A 182 3.56 -6.80 -29.36
N THR A 183 3.12 -5.81 -30.13
CA THR A 183 3.99 -4.76 -30.68
C THR A 183 3.68 -3.45 -29.99
N CYS A 184 4.72 -2.82 -29.44
CA CYS A 184 4.59 -1.55 -28.75
C CYS A 184 4.16 -0.44 -29.72
N PRO A 185 3.09 0.30 -29.42
CA PRO A 185 2.59 1.36 -30.27
C PRO A 185 3.47 2.62 -30.16
N GLU A 186 3.25 3.58 -31.06
CA GLU A 186 3.93 4.89 -31.04
C GLU A 186 3.66 5.69 -29.76
N SER A 187 2.59 5.37 -29.02
CA SER A 187 2.31 5.97 -27.71
C SER A 187 3.26 5.50 -26.62
N GLY A 188 4.01 4.41 -26.84
CA GLY A 188 4.93 3.85 -25.86
C GLY A 188 4.23 3.17 -24.68
N LYS A 189 2.94 2.81 -24.82
CA LYS A 189 2.14 2.19 -23.76
C LYS A 189 1.83 0.72 -24.04
N ILE A 190 2.12 -0.15 -23.07
CA ILE A 190 1.84 -1.59 -23.10
C ILE A 190 0.33 -1.83 -23.19
N SER A 191 -0.47 -1.09 -22.43
CA SER A 191 -1.94 -1.17 -22.41
C SER A 191 -2.61 -0.86 -23.75
N GLU A 192 -1.90 -0.17 -24.65
CA GLU A 192 -2.37 0.17 -26.00
C GLU A 192 -1.75 -0.74 -27.08
N ALA A 193 -0.94 -1.73 -26.70
CA ALA A 193 -0.23 -2.56 -27.64
C ALA A 193 -1.15 -3.48 -28.45
N ALA A 194 -0.81 -3.64 -29.74
CA ALA A 194 -1.49 -4.57 -30.62
C ALA A 194 -0.86 -5.96 -30.49
N CYS A 195 -1.62 -6.91 -29.97
CA CYS A 195 -1.18 -8.29 -29.76
C CYS A 195 -1.72 -9.23 -30.84
N THR A 196 -1.00 -10.31 -31.12
CA THR A 196 -1.54 -11.41 -31.92
C THR A 196 -2.70 -12.06 -31.18
N GLU A 197 -3.74 -12.51 -31.88
CA GLU A 197 -4.86 -13.26 -31.28
C GLU A 197 -4.74 -14.75 -31.61
N LYS A 198 -3.69 -15.40 -31.11
CA LYS A 198 -3.55 -16.85 -31.24
C LYS A 198 -4.38 -17.51 -30.15
N ALA A 199 -5.03 -18.62 -30.50
CA ALA A 199 -5.59 -19.51 -29.50
C ALA A 199 -4.43 -20.14 -28.71
N CYS A 200 -4.20 -19.64 -27.50
CA CYS A 200 -3.19 -20.17 -26.60
C CYS A 200 -3.62 -21.59 -26.19
N PRO A 201 -2.75 -22.60 -26.30
CA PRO A 201 -3.06 -23.88 -25.70
C PRO A 201 -3.18 -23.73 -24.17
N PRO A 202 -3.94 -24.60 -23.50
CA PRO A 202 -4.03 -24.56 -22.04
C PRO A 202 -2.62 -24.64 -21.43
N SER A 203 -2.35 -23.75 -20.48
CA SER A 203 -1.12 -23.64 -19.68
C SER A 203 -0.73 -24.95 -18.98
N ASP A 204 -1.69 -25.88 -18.87
CA ASP A 204 -1.64 -27.12 -18.10
C ASP A 204 -0.82 -28.25 -18.78
N GLN A 205 -0.02 -27.94 -19.81
CA GLN A 205 0.76 -28.97 -20.54
C GLN A 205 1.90 -29.60 -19.74
N CYS A 206 2.25 -29.04 -18.59
CA CYS A 206 3.26 -29.59 -17.69
C CYS A 206 2.65 -30.40 -16.53
N ASP A 207 1.33 -30.61 -16.52
CA ASP A 207 0.67 -31.48 -15.56
C ASP A 207 1.20 -32.92 -15.65
N GLY A 208 1.92 -33.34 -14.62
CA GLY A 208 2.53 -34.67 -14.52
C GLY A 208 3.84 -34.83 -15.29
N LEU A 209 4.42 -33.75 -15.82
CA LEU A 209 5.76 -33.75 -16.41
C LEU A 209 6.80 -33.24 -15.38
N ALA A 210 8.02 -33.75 -15.45
CA ALA A 210 9.11 -33.30 -14.59
C ALA A 210 9.66 -31.93 -15.04
N CYS A 211 10.23 -31.13 -14.12
CA CYS A 211 11.00 -29.92 -14.47
C CYS A 211 12.05 -30.24 -15.54
N GLY A 212 12.21 -29.39 -16.53
CA GLY A 212 13.10 -29.62 -17.68
C GLY A 212 12.53 -30.53 -18.76
N SER A 213 11.34 -31.12 -18.58
CA SER A 213 10.66 -31.84 -19.65
C SER A 213 10.35 -30.89 -20.81
N LYS A 214 10.61 -31.35 -22.03
CA LYS A 214 10.21 -30.60 -23.22
C LYS A 214 8.70 -30.47 -23.23
N CYS A 215 8.22 -29.24 -23.27
CA CYS A 215 6.83 -28.91 -23.50
C CYS A 215 6.71 -28.19 -24.84
N THR A 216 5.50 -28.09 -25.38
CA THR A 216 5.29 -27.46 -26.68
C THR A 216 4.64 -26.09 -26.49
N LEU A 217 5.46 -25.05 -26.50
CA LEU A 217 5.00 -23.68 -26.77
C LEU A 217 4.99 -23.44 -28.29
N VAL A 218 4.13 -22.53 -28.75
CA VAL A 218 4.00 -22.19 -30.19
C VAL A 218 5.12 -21.23 -30.65
N VAL A 219 5.95 -20.73 -29.73
CA VAL A 219 7.18 -20.02 -30.08
C VAL A 219 8.23 -21.06 -30.48
N ALA A 220 9.02 -20.78 -31.51
CA ALA A 220 10.16 -21.62 -31.93
C ALA A 220 11.31 -21.54 -30.92
N CYS A 221 11.02 -21.83 -29.66
CA CYS A 221 11.94 -21.89 -28.54
C CYS A 221 12.06 -23.38 -28.10
N ASP A 222 13.18 -23.76 -27.47
CA ASP A 222 13.29 -25.06 -26.79
C ASP A 222 12.59 -24.98 -25.42
N ALA A 223 11.25 -24.94 -25.43
CA ALA A 223 10.43 -24.78 -24.22
C ALA A 223 10.58 -25.95 -23.23
N VAL A 224 10.63 -25.62 -21.94
CA VAL A 224 10.73 -26.60 -20.84
C VAL A 224 9.77 -26.28 -19.69
N CYS A 225 9.38 -27.31 -18.95
CA CYS A 225 8.59 -27.15 -17.72
C CYS A 225 9.47 -26.60 -16.58
N ASN A 226 9.01 -25.56 -15.88
CA ASN A 226 9.64 -25.07 -14.65
C ASN A 226 9.16 -25.84 -13.41
N LEU A 227 9.68 -25.52 -12.21
CA LEU A 227 9.28 -26.15 -10.94
C LEU A 227 7.81 -25.91 -10.55
N LYS A 228 7.20 -24.84 -11.07
CA LYS A 228 5.79 -24.53 -10.87
C LYS A 228 4.86 -25.32 -11.80
N GLY A 229 5.41 -26.12 -12.71
CA GLY A 229 4.62 -26.84 -13.70
C GLY A 229 4.11 -25.94 -14.81
N GLU A 230 4.86 -24.88 -15.16
CA GLU A 230 4.54 -23.97 -16.25
C GLU A 230 5.52 -24.21 -17.40
N CYS A 231 5.04 -24.17 -18.63
CA CYS A 231 5.89 -24.24 -19.81
C CYS A 231 6.48 -22.84 -20.07
N VAL A 232 7.81 -22.71 -20.08
CA VAL A 232 8.50 -21.42 -20.25
C VAL A 232 9.45 -21.43 -21.45
N CYS A 233 9.54 -20.29 -22.14
CA CYS A 233 10.46 -20.03 -23.24
C CYS A 233 11.49 -18.97 -22.81
N ASP A 234 12.55 -19.34 -22.10
CA ASP A 234 13.79 -18.55 -22.13
C ASP A 234 14.98 -19.29 -21.50
N ILE A 235 16.12 -19.17 -22.16
CA ILE A 235 17.45 -19.66 -21.77
C ILE A 235 18.27 -18.45 -21.25
N GLY A 236 17.63 -17.56 -20.49
CA GLY A 236 18.24 -16.38 -19.88
C GLY A 236 17.99 -16.43 -18.38
N GLU A 237 19.02 -16.81 -17.62
CA GLU A 237 18.94 -17.16 -16.20
C GLU A 237 17.83 -18.17 -15.91
N VAL A 238 18.12 -19.43 -16.25
CA VAL A 238 17.45 -20.54 -15.57
C VAL A 238 17.57 -20.29 -14.07
N ASP A 239 16.44 -19.97 -13.44
CA ASP A 239 16.10 -20.61 -12.17
C ASP A 239 16.49 -22.07 -12.37
N GLU A 240 17.64 -22.46 -11.82
CA GLU A 240 18.16 -23.80 -12.02
C GLU A 240 17.02 -24.75 -11.59
N CYS A 241 16.61 -25.67 -12.48
CA CYS A 241 15.84 -26.85 -12.08
C CYS A 241 16.73 -27.72 -11.16
N GLU A 242 17.29 -27.14 -10.10
CA GLU A 242 17.74 -27.88 -8.94
C GLU A 242 16.46 -28.46 -8.35
N ASP A 243 16.18 -29.70 -8.74
CA ASP A 243 15.25 -30.52 -7.99
C ASP A 243 15.68 -30.42 -6.52
N PRO A 244 14.83 -29.87 -5.62
CA PRO A 244 15.21 -29.69 -4.22
C PRO A 244 15.53 -31.03 -3.57
N ASP A 245 14.99 -32.13 -4.11
CA ASP A 245 15.26 -33.50 -3.72
C ASP A 245 16.48 -34.11 -4.43
N ALA A 246 17.17 -33.44 -5.36
CA ALA A 246 18.36 -33.97 -6.00
C ALA A 246 19.65 -33.73 -5.19
N CYS A 247 20.56 -34.69 -5.26
CA CYS A 247 21.94 -34.60 -4.78
C CYS A 247 22.89 -35.36 -5.72
N GLU A 248 24.17 -35.02 -5.72
CA GLU A 248 25.19 -35.74 -6.50
C GLU A 248 25.55 -37.07 -5.81
N PRO A 249 25.38 -38.24 -6.46
CA PRO A 249 25.68 -39.54 -5.87
C PRO A 249 27.07 -39.63 -5.22
N GLY A 250 27.13 -40.11 -3.98
CA GLY A 250 28.38 -40.25 -3.22
C GLY A 250 28.85 -38.98 -2.50
N THR A 251 28.19 -37.84 -2.70
CA THR A 251 28.44 -36.62 -1.91
C THR A 251 27.77 -36.68 -0.54
N THR A 252 28.13 -35.75 0.34
CA THR A 252 27.49 -35.56 1.64
C THR A 252 26.87 -34.17 1.74
N PHE A 253 25.70 -34.05 2.36
CA PHE A 253 24.99 -32.79 2.55
C PHE A 253 24.42 -32.67 3.97
N ALA A 254 24.12 -31.46 4.43
CA ALA A 254 23.54 -31.23 5.76
C ALA A 254 22.08 -31.70 5.80
N ALA A 255 21.67 -32.37 6.89
CA ALA A 255 20.31 -32.88 7.07
C ALA A 255 19.25 -31.78 7.32
N GLY A 256 19.68 -30.54 7.54
CA GLY A 256 18.78 -29.44 7.88
C GLY A 256 18.32 -29.43 9.35
N ASP A 257 18.99 -30.17 10.22
CA ASP A 257 18.75 -30.18 11.67
C ASP A 257 19.94 -29.62 12.49
N GLY A 258 20.88 -28.97 11.81
CA GLY A 258 22.01 -28.24 12.38
C GLY A 258 23.25 -29.08 12.69
N CYS A 259 23.15 -30.41 12.79
CA CYS A 259 24.31 -31.24 13.12
C CYS A 259 24.43 -32.56 12.35
N ASN A 260 23.34 -33.09 11.80
CA ASN A 260 23.42 -34.33 11.05
C ASN A 260 23.84 -34.10 9.60
N THR A 261 24.52 -35.10 9.06
CA THR A 261 24.98 -35.14 7.68
C THR A 261 24.41 -36.37 7.00
N CYS A 262 23.96 -36.20 5.76
CA CYS A 262 23.40 -37.22 4.91
C CYS A 262 24.37 -37.57 3.78
N SER A 263 24.46 -38.84 3.42
CA SER A 263 25.19 -39.30 2.24
C SER A 263 24.23 -39.53 1.08
N CYS A 264 24.50 -38.90 -0.06
CA CYS A 264 23.68 -39.01 -1.25
C CYS A 264 23.77 -40.43 -1.85
N PRO A 265 22.64 -41.13 -2.04
CA PRO A 265 22.61 -42.47 -2.60
C PRO A 265 22.87 -42.45 -4.12
N GLU A 266 23.11 -43.63 -4.72
CA GLU A 266 23.28 -43.76 -6.17
C GLU A 266 22.04 -43.30 -6.97
N SER A 267 20.86 -43.26 -6.35
CA SER A 267 19.64 -42.73 -6.97
C SER A 267 19.67 -41.21 -7.18
N GLY A 268 20.60 -40.51 -6.54
CA GLY A 268 20.72 -39.05 -6.62
C GLY A 268 19.60 -38.31 -5.90
N LYS A 269 18.86 -38.96 -5.00
CA LYS A 269 17.74 -38.36 -4.25
C LYS A 269 18.05 -38.17 -2.78
N LYS A 270 17.87 -36.94 -2.28
CA LYS A 270 18.04 -36.55 -0.87
C LYS A 270 17.04 -37.26 0.03
N SER A 271 15.80 -37.47 -0.43
CA SER A 271 14.75 -38.20 0.29
C SER A 271 15.09 -39.67 0.57
N GLU A 272 15.99 -40.25 -0.22
CA GLU A 272 16.47 -41.62 -0.05
C GLU A 272 17.84 -41.69 0.65
N ALA A 273 18.39 -40.54 1.07
CA ALA A 273 19.71 -40.48 1.67
C ALA A 273 19.76 -41.08 3.08
N ALA A 274 20.90 -41.69 3.39
CA ALA A 274 21.20 -42.17 4.74
C ALA A 274 21.88 -41.05 5.53
N CYS A 275 21.24 -40.61 6.63
CA CYS A 275 21.72 -39.55 7.49
C CYS A 275 22.25 -40.07 8.82
N THR A 276 23.19 -39.34 9.43
CA THR A 276 23.54 -39.54 10.83
C THR A 276 22.35 -39.20 11.72
N ALA A 277 22.27 -39.81 12.91
CA ALA A 277 21.20 -39.59 13.88
C ALA A 277 21.79 -39.15 15.23
N LEU A 278 22.58 -38.09 15.19
CA LEU A 278 23.12 -37.41 16.37
C LEU A 278 22.01 -36.57 17.01
N GLY A 279 21.98 -36.53 18.34
CA GLY A 279 21.15 -35.57 19.05
C GLY A 279 21.73 -34.18 18.90
N CYS A 280 21.12 -33.35 18.05
CA CYS A 280 21.60 -31.99 17.83
C CYS A 280 21.29 -31.11 19.05
N PRO A 281 22.27 -30.32 19.54
CA PRO A 281 22.02 -29.36 20.60
C PRO A 281 21.05 -28.27 20.11
N PRO A 282 20.29 -27.62 21.01
CA PRO A 282 19.42 -26.51 20.64
C PRO A 282 20.24 -25.37 20.04
N TYR A 283 19.71 -24.74 18.98
CA TYR A 283 20.32 -23.57 18.37
C TYR A 283 20.35 -22.40 19.37
N GLU A 284 21.53 -21.89 19.65
CA GLU A 284 21.74 -20.68 20.47
C GLU A 284 22.34 -19.56 19.59
N PRO A 285 21.51 -18.59 19.13
CA PRO A 285 21.88 -17.53 18.18
C PRO A 285 23.16 -16.75 18.51
N CYS A 286 23.48 -16.60 19.80
CA CYS A 286 24.61 -15.80 20.30
C CYS A 286 25.65 -16.61 21.09
N GLN A 287 25.67 -17.94 20.96
CA GLN A 287 26.58 -18.76 21.77
C GLN A 287 28.06 -18.38 21.50
N GLY A 288 28.74 -17.89 22.54
CA GLY A 288 30.15 -17.49 22.47
C GLY A 288 30.41 -16.10 21.87
N LYS A 289 29.37 -15.33 21.54
CA LYS A 289 29.47 -13.94 21.07
C LYS A 289 29.54 -12.95 22.24
N LYS A 290 30.24 -11.83 22.05
CA LYS A 290 30.31 -10.74 23.04
C LYS A 290 29.25 -9.68 22.74
N CYS A 291 28.93 -8.88 23.74
CA CYS A 291 28.07 -7.72 23.56
C CYS A 291 28.66 -6.79 22.48
N GLY A 292 27.89 -6.53 21.42
CA GLY A 292 28.31 -5.75 20.26
C GLY A 292 28.61 -6.59 19.00
N ASP A 293 28.68 -7.91 19.11
CA ASP A 293 28.76 -8.79 17.94
C ASP A 293 27.36 -8.98 17.31
N THR A 294 27.31 -9.13 15.99
CA THR A 294 26.09 -9.56 15.29
C THR A 294 25.86 -11.06 15.51
N CYS A 295 24.61 -11.42 15.78
CA CYS A 295 24.13 -12.78 15.92
C CYS A 295 23.10 -13.09 14.83
N SER A 296 23.08 -14.32 14.33
CA SER A 296 22.03 -14.81 13.43
C SER A 296 20.89 -15.37 14.29
N MET A 297 19.74 -14.70 14.31
CA MET A 297 18.52 -15.21 14.93
C MET A 297 17.91 -16.36 14.12
N CYS A 298 18.22 -16.45 12.83
CA CYS A 298 17.87 -17.60 12.02
C CYS A 298 18.81 -18.77 12.27
N ASP A 299 18.22 -19.91 12.64
CA ASP A 299 18.92 -21.19 12.67
C ASP A 299 19.35 -21.53 11.23
N PRO A 300 20.65 -21.81 10.97
CA PRO A 300 21.12 -22.24 9.65
C PRO A 300 20.41 -23.48 9.09
N ALA A 301 19.72 -24.25 9.94
CA ALA A 301 18.88 -25.38 9.54
C ALA A 301 17.46 -24.97 9.08
N ASP A 302 16.98 -23.79 9.47
CA ASP A 302 15.67 -23.28 9.08
C ASP A 302 15.75 -22.55 7.75
N LYS A 303 15.36 -23.24 6.68
CA LYS A 303 15.35 -22.71 5.31
C LYS A 303 14.27 -21.66 5.05
N VAL A 304 13.33 -21.45 5.99
CA VAL A 304 12.23 -20.49 5.86
C VAL A 304 12.53 -19.20 6.63
N CYS A 305 13.50 -19.23 7.54
CA CYS A 305 13.86 -18.08 8.33
C CYS A 305 14.64 -17.06 7.50
N THR A 306 14.09 -15.85 7.38
CA THR A 306 14.74 -14.71 6.74
C THR A 306 15.00 -13.62 7.76
N GLU A 307 16.24 -13.13 7.81
CA GLU A 307 16.60 -11.99 8.65
C GLU A 307 16.33 -10.71 7.87
N THR A 308 15.37 -9.91 8.33
CA THR A 308 15.20 -8.54 7.83
C THR A 308 16.27 -7.66 8.45
N ALA A 309 17.13 -7.09 7.61
CA ALA A 309 18.07 -6.06 8.05
C ALA A 309 17.29 -4.77 8.33
N GLU A 310 17.25 -4.35 9.60
CA GLU A 310 16.90 -2.98 10.01
C GLU A 310 18.13 -2.07 10.00
#